data_AF-A0A7C3L059-F1
#
_entry.id   AF-A0A7C3L059-F1
#
_cell.length_a   1.000
_cell.length_b   1.000
_cell.length_c   1.000
_cell.angle_alpha   90.00
_cell.angle_beta   90.00
_cell.angle_gamma   90.00
#
_symmetry.space_group_name_H-M   'P 1'
#
loop_
_entity.id
_entity.type
_entity.pdbx_description
1 polymer ?
#
loop_
_entity_poly.entity_id
_entity_poly.type
_entity_poly.pdbx_seq_one_letter_code
_entity_poly.pdbx_strand_id
1 'polypeptide(L)'
;MMKFRRIYWVTEQLDDAGRGEVTGVYTSIPDLVDYGLSMKEHCEKQAALRLTLCELDTAKPPLICLTSDNFGNVEELLDQFVKDGEITHEDVVALADALEKQVR
;
A
#
# COMPACT_ATOMS: atom_id res chain seq x y z
N MET A 1 -13.54 9.49 -18.51
CA MET A 1 -13.52 8.15 -19.13
C MET A 1 -12.93 7.23 -18.09
N MET A 2 -13.67 6.21 -17.63
CA MET A 2 -13.17 5.29 -16.59
C MET A 2 -11.92 4.58 -17.11
N LYS A 3 -10.83 4.68 -16.34
CA LYS A 3 -9.58 3.99 -16.63
C LYS A 3 -9.62 2.69 -15.85
N PHE A 4 -9.68 1.55 -16.55
CA PHE A 4 -9.62 0.24 -15.91
C PHE A 4 -8.24 -0.36 -16.14
N ARG A 5 -7.41 -0.35 -15.10
CA ARG A 5 -6.11 -1.02 -15.07
C ARG A 5 -6.04 -1.95 -13.86
N ARG A 6 -5.27 -3.02 -13.98
CA ARG A 6 -5.01 -3.93 -12.86
C ARG A 6 -3.94 -3.29 -11.96
N ILE A 7 -4.37 -2.83 -10.80
CA ILE A 7 -3.50 -2.30 -9.75
C ILE A 7 -3.30 -3.36 -8.67
N TYR A 8 -2.11 -3.35 -8.08
CA TYR A 8 -1.70 -4.28 -7.05
C TYR A 8 -1.06 -3.51 -5.90
N TRP A 9 -1.36 -3.96 -4.70
CA TRP A 9 -0.75 -3.50 -3.46
C TRP A 9 0.34 -4.47 -3.06
N VAL A 10 1.57 -3.99 -2.98
CA VAL A 10 2.72 -4.78 -2.54
C VAL A 10 3.15 -4.28 -1.17
N THR A 11 3.23 -5.18 -0.21
CA THR A 11 3.76 -4.88 1.13
C THR A 11 5.18 -5.40 1.22
N GLU A 12 6.05 -4.58 1.77
CA GLU A 12 7.46 -4.90 1.97
C GLU A 12 7.87 -4.57 3.39
N GLN A 13 8.74 -5.40 3.96
CA GLN A 13 9.43 -5.11 5.19
C GLN A 13 10.87 -4.69 4.92
N LEU A 14 11.26 -3.58 5.54
CA LEU A 14 12.56 -2.96 5.35
C LEU A 14 13.46 -3.24 6.56
N ASP A 15 14.76 -3.30 6.33
CA ASP A 15 15.76 -3.19 7.38
C ASP A 15 16.19 -1.72 7.61
N ASP A 16 17.09 -1.49 8.57
CA ASP A 16 17.58 -0.15 8.90
C ASP A 16 18.33 0.54 7.76
N ALA A 17 18.76 -0.22 6.74
CA ALA A 17 19.40 0.31 5.54
C ALA A 17 18.39 0.57 4.40
N GLY A 18 17.10 0.36 4.63
CA GLY A 18 16.03 0.56 3.65
C GLY A 18 15.90 -0.56 2.61
N ARG A 19 16.58 -1.70 2.79
CA ARG A 19 16.52 -2.83 1.87
C ARG A 19 15.23 -3.61 2.13
N GLY A 20 14.34 -3.71 1.14
CA GLY A 20 13.04 -4.37 1.29
C GLY A 20 13.02 -5.87 1.02
N GLU A 21 12.08 -6.58 1.63
CA GLU A 21 11.65 -7.92 1.28
C GLU A 21 10.13 -7.91 1.12
N VAL A 22 9.63 -8.46 0.01
CA VAL A 22 8.19 -8.51 -0.26
C VAL A 22 7.54 -9.54 0.65
N THR A 23 6.54 -9.09 1.41
CA THR A 23 5.81 -9.92 2.38
C THR A 23 4.37 -10.19 1.97
N GLY A 24 3.86 -9.52 0.93
CA GLY A 24 2.51 -9.72 0.43
C GLY A 24 2.22 -8.97 -0.86
N VAL A 25 1.27 -9.51 -1.62
CA VAL A 25 0.70 -8.89 -2.82
C VAL A 25 -0.82 -9.04 -2.77
N TYR A 26 -1.53 -7.93 -2.86
CA TYR A 26 -2.98 -7.87 -2.71
C TYR A 26 -3.62 -7.15 -3.89
N THR A 27 -4.78 -7.62 -4.33
CA THR A 27 -5.56 -7.02 -5.42
C THR A 27 -6.72 -6.16 -4.92
N SER A 28 -6.97 -6.16 -3.62
CA SER A 28 -8.06 -5.41 -2.99
C SER A 28 -7.54 -4.70 -1.74
N ILE A 29 -8.12 -3.55 -1.42
CA ILE A 29 -7.85 -2.85 -0.16
C ILE A 29 -8.37 -3.64 1.05
N PRO A 30 -9.56 -4.27 1.03
CA PRO A 30 -10.01 -5.10 2.15
C PRO A 30 -9.01 -6.18 2.54
N ASP A 31 -8.50 -6.97 1.57
CA ASP A 31 -7.50 -8.00 1.86
C ASP A 31 -6.17 -7.40 2.37
N LEU A 32 -5.77 -6.25 1.82
CA LEU A 32 -4.60 -5.52 2.28
C LEU A 32 -4.75 -5.10 3.74
N VAL A 33 -5.90 -4.55 4.13
CA VAL A 33 -6.19 -4.11 5.50
C VAL A 33 -6.23 -5.29 6.45
N ASP A 34 -6.91 -6.38 6.09
CA ASP A 34 -7.10 -7.54 6.96
C ASP A 34 -5.81 -8.34 7.15
N TYR A 35 -4.97 -8.42 6.12
CA TYR A 35 -3.84 -9.36 6.11
C TYR A 35 -2.49 -8.70 5.84
N GLY A 36 -2.43 -7.55 5.18
CA GLY A 36 -1.18 -7.02 4.62
C GLY A 36 -0.44 -6.00 5.48
N LEU A 37 -1.13 -5.28 6.36
CA LEU A 37 -0.51 -4.16 7.09
C LEU A 37 0.29 -4.55 8.33
N SER A 38 0.28 -5.83 8.74
CA SER A 38 1.04 -6.28 9.90
C SER A 38 2.43 -6.77 9.55
N MET A 39 3.40 -6.46 10.42
CA MET A 39 4.74 -7.05 10.38
C MET A 39 4.66 -8.58 10.50
N LYS A 40 5.34 -9.27 9.59
CA LYS A 40 5.42 -10.73 9.49
C LYS A 40 6.59 -11.23 10.30
N GLU A 41 6.30 -12.14 11.23
CA GLU A 41 7.31 -12.75 12.11
C GLU A 41 8.36 -13.56 11.34
N HIS A 42 8.01 -14.10 10.17
CA HIS A 42 8.92 -14.89 9.35
C HIS A 42 9.90 -14.07 8.50
N CYS A 43 9.73 -12.75 8.44
CA CYS A 43 10.64 -11.87 7.72
C CYS A 43 11.69 -11.33 8.68
N GLU A 44 12.98 -11.43 8.34
CA GLU A 44 14.08 -10.97 9.20
C GLU A 44 14.14 -9.44 9.31
N LYS A 45 13.49 -8.73 8.38
CA LYS A 45 13.52 -7.27 8.28
C LYS A 45 12.37 -6.69 9.09
N GLN A 46 12.66 -5.94 10.14
CA GLN A 46 11.62 -5.49 11.09
C GLN A 46 11.65 -3.98 11.35
N ALA A 47 12.40 -3.20 10.57
CA ALA A 47 12.59 -1.77 10.83
C ALA A 47 11.39 -0.93 10.39
N ALA A 48 10.80 -1.23 9.23
CA ALA A 48 9.66 -0.48 8.71
C ALA A 48 8.82 -1.30 7.73
N LEU A 49 7.55 -0.90 7.59
CA LEU A 49 6.64 -1.36 6.53
C LEU A 49 6.65 -0.34 5.37
N ARG A 50 6.73 -0.86 4.14
CA ARG A 50 6.50 -0.10 2.91
C ARG A 50 5.32 -0.68 2.16
N LEU A 51 4.44 0.20 1.70
CA LEU A 51 3.27 -0.15 0.90
C LEU A 51 3.40 0.50 -0.48
N THR A 52 3.36 -0.31 -1.53
CA THR A 52 3.53 0.15 -2.91
C THR A 52 2.28 -0.17 -3.73
N LEU A 53 1.72 0.82 -4.42
CA LEU A 53 0.67 0.63 -5.42
C LEU A 53 1.32 0.61 -6.80
N CYS A 54 1.12 -0.45 -7.59
CA CYS A 54 1.72 -0.56 -8.91
C CYS A 54 0.87 -1.33 -9.93
N GLU A 55 1.23 -1.21 -11.21
CA GLU A 55 0.79 -2.12 -12.27
C GLU A 55 1.85 -3.22 -12.40
N LEU A 56 1.48 -4.49 -12.12
CA LEU A 56 2.40 -5.61 -12.35
C LEU A 56 2.68 -5.81 -13.84
N ASP A 57 3.83 -6.41 -14.14
CA ASP A 57 4.32 -6.68 -15.50
C ASP A 57 4.49 -5.43 -16.38
N THR A 58 4.69 -4.26 -15.78
CA THR A 58 5.04 -3.03 -16.49
C THR A 58 6.42 -2.53 -16.09
N ALA A 59 7.16 -1.93 -17.03
CA ALA A 59 8.41 -1.23 -16.74
C ALA A 59 8.18 0.19 -16.19
N LYS A 60 6.92 0.54 -15.87
CA LYS A 60 6.57 1.86 -15.33
C LYS A 60 7.00 1.95 -13.86
N PRO A 61 7.31 3.15 -13.35
CA PRO A 61 7.47 3.34 -11.93
C PRO A 61 6.17 2.97 -11.17
N PRO A 62 6.28 2.64 -9.87
CA PRO A 62 5.11 2.51 -9.02
C PRO A 62 4.22 3.74 -9.08
N LEU A 63 2.93 3.53 -8.90
CA LEU A 63 1.92 4.58 -8.89
C LEU A 63 1.99 5.39 -7.60
N ILE A 64 2.16 4.70 -6.47
CA ILE A 64 2.36 5.29 -5.15
C ILE A 64 3.34 4.40 -4.38
N CYS A 65 4.18 5.03 -3.55
CA CYS A 65 5.02 4.35 -2.58
C CYS A 65 4.86 5.04 -1.22
N LEU A 66 4.44 4.28 -0.22
CA LEU A 66 4.19 4.74 1.13
C LEU A 66 5.11 4.07 2.14
N THR A 67 5.57 4.83 3.11
CA THR A 67 6.25 4.37 4.33
C THR A 67 5.60 5.04 5.53
N SER A 68 5.92 4.61 6.75
CA SER A 68 5.37 5.17 8.00
C SER A 68 5.28 6.70 8.01
N ASP A 69 6.29 7.38 7.47
CA ASP A 69 6.40 8.84 7.44
C ASP A 69 5.33 9.55 6.60
N ASN A 70 4.69 8.84 5.66
CA ASN A 70 3.73 9.41 4.72
C ASN A 70 2.37 8.70 4.70
N PHE A 71 2.13 7.76 5.63
CA PHE A 71 0.84 7.11 5.82
C PHE A 71 -0.30 8.10 6.07
N GLY A 72 -0.02 9.23 6.74
CA GLY A 72 -1.02 10.28 6.99
C GLY A 72 -1.53 11.00 5.73
N ASN A 73 -0.86 10.85 4.59
CA ASN A 73 -1.25 11.52 3.33
C ASN A 73 -1.97 10.57 2.36
N VAL A 74 -2.31 9.35 2.78
CA VAL A 74 -2.84 8.30 1.88
C VAL A 74 -4.13 8.71 1.16
N GLU A 75 -5.01 9.45 1.82
CA GLU A 75 -6.26 9.93 1.21
C GLU A 75 -6.01 10.89 0.05
N GLU A 76 -5.10 11.87 0.24
CA GLU A 76 -4.70 12.81 -0.80
C GLU A 76 -4.05 12.09 -1.98
N LEU A 77 -3.19 11.12 -1.70
CA LEU A 77 -2.48 10.36 -2.73
C LEU A 77 -3.42 9.48 -3.56
N LEU A 78 -4.53 9.01 -2.98
CA LEU A 78 -5.51 8.15 -3.65
C LEU A 78 -6.69 8.90 -4.27
N ASP A 79 -6.84 10.20 -4.05
CA ASP A 79 -7.97 11.01 -4.55
C ASP A 79 -8.19 10.87 -6.07
N GLN A 80 -7.11 10.86 -6.86
CA GLN A 80 -7.23 10.69 -8.31
C GLN A 80 -7.76 9.30 -8.70
N PHE A 81 -7.44 8.25 -7.95
CA PHE A 81 -7.90 6.88 -8.19
C PHE A 81 -9.39 6.73 -7.87
N VAL A 82 -9.86 7.44 -6.84
CA VAL A 82 -11.29 7.54 -6.52
C VAL A 82 -12.03 8.27 -7.64
N LYS A 83 -11.49 9.41 -8.11
CA LYS A 83 -12.08 10.17 -9.22
C LYS A 83 -12.14 9.38 -10.53
N ASP A 84 -11.14 8.54 -10.78
CA ASP A 84 -11.08 7.68 -11.97
C ASP A 84 -11.98 6.43 -11.85
N GLY A 85 -12.51 6.15 -10.64
CA GLY A 85 -13.34 4.99 -10.34
C GLY A 85 -12.54 3.68 -10.18
N GLU A 86 -11.23 3.77 -9.97
CA GLU A 86 -10.33 2.62 -9.77
C GLU A 86 -10.44 2.08 -8.34
N ILE A 87 -10.74 2.94 -7.37
CA ILE A 87 -10.86 2.63 -5.94
C ILE A 87 -12.08 3.36 -5.38
N THR A 88 -12.76 2.79 -4.38
CA THR A 88 -13.89 3.47 -3.72
C THR A 88 -13.42 4.41 -2.62
N HIS A 89 -14.18 5.47 -2.33
CA HIS A 89 -13.90 6.34 -1.18
C HIS A 89 -13.93 5.57 0.15
N GLU A 90 -14.83 4.60 0.29
CA GLU A 90 -14.98 3.77 1.49
C GLU A 90 -13.72 2.93 1.74
N ASP A 91 -13.15 2.33 0.69
CA ASP A 91 -11.89 1.60 0.80
C ASP A 91 -10.73 2.53 1.21
N VAL A 92 -10.65 3.74 0.65
CA VAL A 92 -9.60 4.70 1.00
C VAL A 92 -9.65 5.08 2.48
N VAL A 93 -10.84 5.36 3.01
CA VAL A 93 -11.03 5.67 4.44
C VAL A 93 -10.63 4.48 5.32
N ALA A 94 -11.06 3.26 4.95
CA ALA A 94 -10.68 2.06 5.69
C ALA A 94 -9.16 1.82 5.71
N LEU A 95 -8.49 2.08 4.58
CA LEU A 95 -7.04 2.00 4.49
C LEU A 95 -6.34 3.07 5.35
N ALA A 96 -6.82 4.31 5.32
CA ALA A 96 -6.29 5.40 6.13
C ALA A 96 -6.36 5.09 7.63
N ASP A 97 -7.53 4.67 8.11
CA ASP A 97 -7.76 4.26 9.49
C ASP A 97 -6.85 3.09 9.91
N ALA A 98 -6.60 2.15 9.00
CA ALA A 98 -5.75 0.99 9.27
C ALA A 98 -4.25 1.36 9.30
N LEU A 99 -3.82 2.26 8.41
CA LEU A 99 -2.44 2.77 8.37
C LEU A 99 -2.12 3.67 9.56
N GLU A 100 -3.07 4.49 10.04
CA GLU A 100 -2.88 5.32 11.24
C GLU A 100 -2.52 4.47 12.47
N LYS A 101 -3.10 3.26 12.57
CA LYS A 101 -2.80 2.31 13.65
C LYS A 101 -1.39 1.72 13.58
N GLN A 102 -0.71 1.80 12.43
CA GLN A 102 0.66 1.30 12.26
C GLN A 102 1.74 2.31 12.68
N VAL A 103 1.37 3.59 12.87
CA VAL A 103 2.30 4.67 13.24
C VAL A 103 2.33 4.90 14.77
N ARG A 104 1.42 4.26 15.52
CA ARG A 104 1.26 4.41 16.98
C ARG A 104 2.08 3.44 17.81
#